data_AF-A0A7R9IUC8-F1
#
_entry.id   AF-A0A7R9IUC8-F1
#
_cell.length_a   1.000
_cell.length_b   1.000
_cell.length_c   1.000
_cell.angle_alpha   90.00
_cell.angle_beta   90.00
_cell.angle_gamma   90.00
#
_symmetry.space_group_name_H-M   'P 1'
#
loop_
_entity.id
_entity.type
_entity.pdbx_description
1 polymer ?
#
loop_
_entity_poly.entity_id
_entity_poly.type
_entity_poly.pdbx_seq_one_letter_code
_entity_poly.pdbx_strand_id
1 'polypeptide(L)'
;NVELPESFSKDLRLLLEGLLQRDIDKRLGCKGNGADEVKEHSFFAGMDWTQVYLQKYPPPLIPPRGEVNAADAFDIGSFDEEDTKGIKVGN
;
A
#
# COMPACT_ATOMS: atom_id res chain seq x y z
N ASN A 1 -8.12 -15.72 -12.21
CA ASN A 1 -8.41 -15.80 -10.77
C ASN A 1 -7.14 -15.47 -10.02
N VAL A 2 -7.22 -14.70 -8.95
CA VAL A 2 -6.08 -14.51 -8.03
C VAL A 2 -6.16 -15.66 -7.03
N GLU A 3 -5.10 -16.44 -6.88
CA GLU A 3 -5.01 -17.45 -5.83
C GLU A 3 -4.59 -16.77 -4.52
N LEU A 4 -5.43 -16.91 -3.48
CA LEU A 4 -5.21 -16.30 -2.17
C LEU A 4 -4.92 -17.38 -1.11
N PRO A 5 -3.88 -17.22 -0.28
CA PRO A 5 -3.46 -18.20 0.73
C PRO A 5 -4.55 -18.57 1.73
N GLU A 6 -4.66 -19.86 2.10
CA GLU A 6 -5.60 -20.38 3.12
C GLU A 6 -5.48 -19.69 4.48
N SER A 7 -4.30 -19.16 4.81
CA SER A 7 -4.05 -18.40 6.04
C SER A 7 -4.79 -17.05 6.11
N PHE A 8 -5.36 -16.55 5.01
CA PHE A 8 -6.06 -15.27 5.01
C PHE A 8 -7.45 -15.39 5.63
N SER A 9 -7.79 -14.44 6.49
CA SER A 9 -9.14 -14.29 7.01
C SER A 9 -10.13 -14.07 5.87
N LYS A 10 -11.40 -14.44 6.12
CA LYS A 10 -12.48 -14.26 5.15
C LYS A 10 -12.59 -12.80 4.69
N ASP A 11 -12.56 -11.86 5.62
CA ASP A 11 -12.68 -10.43 5.29
C ASP A 11 -11.49 -9.91 4.49
N LEU A 12 -10.27 -10.40 4.76
CA LEU A 12 -9.10 -10.04 3.96
C LEU A 12 -9.22 -10.56 2.53
N ARG A 13 -9.70 -11.79 2.36
CA ARG A 13 -9.92 -12.38 1.03
C ARG A 13 -10.93 -11.56 0.23
N LEU A 14 -12.07 -11.22 0.84
CA LEU A 14 -13.10 -10.41 0.20
C LEU A 14 -12.58 -9.02 -0.20
N LEU A 15 -11.78 -8.38 0.67
CA LEU A 15 -11.15 -7.10 0.37
C LEU A 15 -10.26 -7.21 -0.87
N LEU A 16 -9.35 -8.20 -0.89
CA LEU A 16 -8.41 -8.42 -1.98
C LEU A 16 -9.13 -8.80 -3.29
N GLU A 17 -10.14 -9.66 -3.23
CA GLU A 17 -10.96 -10.03 -4.39
C GLU A 17 -11.68 -8.81 -4.98
N GLY A 18 -12.16 -7.89 -4.15
CA GLY A 18 -12.77 -6.65 -4.58
C GLY A 18 -11.78 -5.67 -5.21
N LEU A 19 -10.62 -5.47 -4.58
CA LEU A 19 -9.57 -4.56 -5.07
C LEU A 19 -8.90 -5.05 -6.36
N LEU A 20 -8.76 -6.37 -6.53
CA LEU A 20 -8.06 -6.99 -7.67
C LEU A 20 -8.99 -7.37 -8.83
N GLN A 21 -10.24 -6.88 -8.84
CA GLN A 21 -11.14 -7.06 -9.99
C GLN A 21 -10.55 -6.38 -11.24
N ARG A 22 -10.42 -7.15 -12.33
CA ARG A 22 -9.92 -6.62 -13.61
C ARG A 22 -10.88 -5.60 -14.21
N ASP A 23 -12.16 -5.90 -14.14
CA ASP A 23 -13.26 -5.04 -14.57
C ASP A 23 -13.40 -3.86 -13.61
N ILE A 24 -13.30 -2.64 -14.13
CA ILE A 24 -13.36 -1.40 -13.34
C ILE A 24 -14.73 -1.25 -12.68
N ASP A 25 -15.80 -1.61 -13.38
CA ASP A 25 -17.17 -1.46 -12.89
C ASP A 25 -17.47 -2.39 -11.69
N LYS A 26 -16.65 -3.43 -11.51
CA LYS A 26 -16.74 -4.38 -10.39
C LYS A 26 -15.71 -4.12 -9.31
N ARG A 27 -14.68 -3.32 -9.59
CA ARG A 27 -13.58 -3.06 -8.67
C ARG A 27 -14.03 -2.23 -7.48
N LEU A 28 -13.63 -2.66 -6.30
CA LEU A 28 -13.89 -1.93 -5.06
C LEU A 28 -13.20 -0.56 -5.13
N GLY A 29 -13.96 0.51 -4.87
CA GLY A 29 -13.50 1.88 -4.97
C GLY A 29 -13.64 2.49 -6.37
N CYS A 30 -14.36 1.84 -7.28
CA CYS A 30 -14.59 2.32 -8.64
C CYS A 30 -16.08 2.44 -9.00
N LYS A 31 -16.99 2.34 -8.04
CA LYS A 31 -18.45 2.40 -8.27
C LYS A 31 -19.08 3.78 -8.06
N GLY A 32 -18.24 4.80 -7.85
CA GLY A 32 -18.62 6.20 -7.76
C GLY A 32 -18.26 6.88 -6.44
N ASN A 33 -18.04 6.13 -5.36
CA ASN A 33 -17.74 6.67 -4.04
C ASN A 33 -16.26 6.52 -3.65
N GLY A 34 -15.44 5.95 -4.53
CA GLY A 34 -13.99 5.97 -4.42
C GLY A 34 -13.49 5.33 -3.12
N ALA A 35 -12.67 6.06 -2.37
CA ALA A 35 -12.07 5.55 -1.15
C ALA A 35 -13.10 5.16 -0.07
N ASP A 36 -14.28 5.78 -0.05
CA ASP A 36 -15.28 5.48 0.98
C ASP A 36 -15.83 4.04 0.83
N GLU A 37 -15.91 3.51 -0.40
CA GLU A 37 -16.26 2.09 -0.63
C GLU A 37 -15.24 1.14 0.03
N VAL A 38 -13.95 1.51 0.00
CA VAL A 38 -12.88 0.72 0.61
C VAL A 38 -12.96 0.82 2.14
N LYS A 39 -13.21 2.03 2.66
CA LYS A 39 -13.32 2.31 4.09
C LYS A 39 -14.49 1.60 4.77
N GLU A 40 -15.59 1.41 4.05
CA GLU A 40 -16.81 0.74 4.51
C GLU A 40 -16.71 -0.80 4.48
N HIS A 41 -15.66 -1.36 3.89
CA HIS A 41 -15.49 -2.81 3.79
C HIS A 41 -15.36 -3.48 5.16
N SER A 42 -15.92 -4.69 5.32
CA SER A 42 -15.97 -5.43 6.60
C SER A 42 -14.60 -5.69 7.23
N PHE A 43 -13.54 -5.75 6.42
CA PHE A 43 -12.16 -5.84 6.90
C PHE A 43 -11.76 -4.70 7.83
N PHE A 44 -12.33 -3.51 7.64
CA PHE A 44 -12.09 -2.33 8.48
C PHE A 44 -13.21 -2.10 9.50
N ALA A 45 -14.08 -3.10 9.76
CA ALA A 45 -15.14 -2.98 10.74
C ALA A 45 -14.57 -2.62 12.13
N GLY A 46 -15.11 -1.57 12.75
CA GLY A 46 -14.65 -1.05 14.04
C GLY A 46 -13.50 -0.04 13.96
N MET A 47 -13.01 0.28 12.76
CA MET A 47 -12.04 1.36 12.55
C MET A 47 -12.74 2.73 12.49
N ASP A 48 -12.33 3.66 13.33
CA ASP A 48 -12.73 5.06 13.23
C ASP A 48 -11.74 5.80 12.32
N TRP A 49 -12.16 6.09 11.09
CA TRP A 49 -11.36 6.79 10.09
C TRP A 49 -10.97 8.22 10.51
N THR A 50 -11.71 8.84 11.42
CA THR A 50 -11.32 10.13 12.03
C THR A 50 -10.09 9.94 12.91
N GLN A 51 -10.03 8.87 13.71
CA GLN A 51 -8.87 8.55 14.54
C GLN A 51 -7.66 8.15 13.70
N VAL A 52 -7.87 7.46 12.56
CA VAL A 52 -6.81 7.18 11.58
C VAL A 52 -6.23 8.49 11.04
N TYR A 53 -7.10 9.40 10.59
CA TYR A 53 -6.68 10.71 10.07
C TYR A 53 -5.91 11.53 11.11
N LEU A 54 -6.36 11.52 12.37
CA LEU A 54 -5.71 12.19 13.50
C LEU A 54 -4.49 11.44 14.06
N GLN A 55 -4.09 10.32 13.42
CA GLN A 55 -2.95 9.49 13.81
C GLN A 55 -3.00 9.03 15.28
N LYS A 56 -4.19 8.63 15.74
CA LYS A 56 -4.44 8.23 17.15
C LYS A 56 -4.30 6.73 17.41
N TYR A 57 -4.36 5.90 16.37
CA TYR A 57 -4.08 4.47 16.53
C TYR A 57 -2.60 4.25 16.84
N PRO A 58 -2.27 3.40 17.83
CA PRO A 58 -0.89 3.03 18.07
C PRO A 58 -0.35 2.27 16.85
N PRO A 59 0.84 2.61 16.33
CA PRO A 59 1.44 1.86 15.26
C PRO A 59 1.79 0.44 15.75
N PRO A 60 1.63 -0.60 14.92
CA PRO A 60 1.97 -1.97 15.30
C PRO A 60 3.49 -2.18 15.47
N LEU A 61 4.30 -1.28 14.91
CA LEU A 61 5.76 -1.29 15.01
C LEU A 61 6.25 0.13 15.29
N ILE A 62 7.02 0.29 16.37
CA ILE A 62 7.77 1.51 16.64
C ILE A 62 9.23 1.21 16.27
N PRO A 63 9.78 1.84 15.21
CA PRO A 63 11.16 1.59 14.79
C PRO A 63 12.16 1.91 15.91
N PRO A 64 13.23 1.10 16.07
CA PRO A 64 14.33 1.43 16.96
C PRO A 64 14.98 2.75 16.56
N ARG A 65 15.38 3.55 17.55
CA ARG A 65 16.08 4.81 17.27
C ARG A 65 17.48 4.51 16.73
N GLY A 66 17.84 5.15 15.62
CA GLY A 66 19.16 5.05 15.03
C GLY A 66 19.32 3.93 13.99
N GLU A 67 18.27 3.15 13.74
CA GLU A 67 18.26 2.18 12.64
C GLU A 67 17.76 2.84 11.35
N VAL A 68 18.50 2.59 10.27
CA VAL A 68 18.10 2.96 8.91
C VAL A 68 17.53 1.70 8.24
N ASN A 69 16.22 1.69 7.98
CA ASN A 69 15.56 0.64 7.19
C ASN A 69 15.70 0.92 5.68
N ALA A 70 16.92 1.22 5.26
CA ALA A 70 17.30 1.40 3.87
C ALA A 70 18.54 0.55 3.60
N ALA A 71 18.67 0.05 2.38
CA ALA A 71 19.93 -0.54 1.94
C ALA A 71 21.04 0.53 2.05
N ASP A 72 22.25 0.10 2.37
CA ASP A 72 23.41 1.01 2.37
C ASP A 72 23.54 1.65 0.99
N ALA A 73 23.96 2.92 0.95
CA ALA A 73 24.29 3.61 -0.28
C ALA A 73 25.34 2.85 -1.12
N PHE A 74 26.17 2.01 -0.48
CA PHE A 74 27.11 1.13 -1.16
C PHE A 74 26.46 -0.14 -1.75
N ASP A 75 25.32 -0.58 -1.22
CA ASP A 75 24.61 -1.81 -1.65
C ASP A 75 23.58 -1.55 -2.76
N ILE A 76 23.13 -0.30 -2.94
CA ILE A 76 22.13 0.09 -3.95
C ILE A 76 22.67 0.11 -5.40
N GLY A 77 23.96 -0.12 -5.60
CA GLY A 77 24.61 -0.09 -6.91
C GLY A 77 24.74 1.32 -7.48
N SER A 78 25.62 1.48 -8.49
CA SER A 78 25.75 2.72 -9.26
C SER A 78 25.19 2.52 -10.64
N PHE A 79 24.61 3.58 -11.23
CA PHE A 79 24.31 3.58 -12.65
C PHE A 79 25.62 3.60 -13.45
N ASP A 80 25.66 2.89 -14.57
CA ASP A 80 26.82 2.93 -15.45
C ASP A 80 27.02 4.35 -16.00
N GLU A 81 28.28 4.80 -16.04
CA GLU A 81 28.61 6.14 -16.53
C GLU A 81 28.21 6.34 -18.00
N GLU A 82 28.09 5.28 -18.79
CA GLU A 82 27.59 5.37 -20.17
C GLU A 82 26.10 5.73 -20.24
N ASP A 83 25.29 5.27 -19.29
CA ASP A 83 23.85 5.50 -19.25
C ASP A 83 23.49 6.90 -18.73
N THR A 84 24.43 7.59 -18.08
CA THR A 84 24.17 8.87 -17.39
C THR A 84 24.76 10.09 -18.09
N LYS A 85 25.70 9.93 -19.03
CA LYS A 85 26.39 11.04 -19.74
C LYS A 85 25.48 12.02 -20.48
N GLY A 86 24.27 11.60 -20.88
CA GLY A 86 23.33 12.42 -21.65
C GLY A 86 22.21 13.06 -20.83
N ILE A 87 22.11 12.76 -19.53
CA ILE A 87 20.99 13.21 -18.70
C ILE A 87 21.24 14.65 -18.25
N LYS A 88 20.40 15.57 -18.72
CA LYS A 88 20.34 16.94 -18.22
C LYS A 88 19.34 17.00 -17.07
N VAL A 89 19.81 17.25 -15.86
CA VAL A 89 18.91 17.55 -14.74
C VAL A 89 18.42 18.98 -14.94
N GLY A 90 17.12 19.14 -15.18
CA GLY A 90 16.49 20.45 -15.34
C GLY A 90 16.52 21.24 -14.03
N ASN A 91 16.80 22.54 -14.12
CA ASN A 91 16.65 23.50 -13.02
C ASN A 91 15.18 23.72 -12.66
#